data_AF-A0A352KI58-F1
#
_entry.id   AF-A0A352KI58-F1
#
_cell.length_a   1.000
_cell.length_b   1.000
_cell.length_c   1.000
_cell.angle_alpha   90.00
_cell.angle_beta   90.00
_cell.angle_gamma   90.00
#
_symmetry.space_group_name_H-M   'P 1'
#
loop_
_entity.id
_entity.type
_entity.pdbx_description
1 polymer ?
#
loop_
_entity_poly.entity_id
_entity_poly.type
_entity_poly.pdbx_seq_one_letter_code
_entity_poly.pdbx_strand_id
1 'polypeptide(L)'
;MIAGDQYDNDIFRDRIYRSHPLLDENNTSTIYRVRFQGEPIALVLSVTAADGYNGEIKLLLCVDVNGVVKGVRPVRHKETPGLGDGIEPKKSDWIYQFANTSLSNMGKSAWAVKKNGGHFDALTGATITSRAVIRAVHKGLQYVQMEGSSLYTVASMGEEIK
;
A
#
# COMPACT_ATOMS: atom_id res chain seq x y z
N MET A 1 8.23 2.99 -6.80
CA MET A 1 8.80 3.12 -5.44
C MET A 1 9.62 4.40 -5.42
N ILE A 2 9.76 5.04 -4.27
CA ILE A 2 10.68 6.19 -4.12
C ILE A 2 12.13 5.68 -4.23
N ALA A 3 12.96 6.33 -5.03
CA ALA A 3 14.37 6.01 -5.16
C ALA A 3 15.19 6.53 -3.96
N GLY A 4 16.34 5.90 -3.67
CA GLY A 4 17.12 6.17 -2.46
C GLY A 4 17.72 7.58 -2.37
N ASP A 5 17.85 8.26 -3.50
CA ASP A 5 18.31 9.64 -3.62
C ASP A 5 17.19 10.68 -3.45
N GLN A 6 15.94 10.22 -3.32
CA GLN A 6 14.76 11.09 -3.21
C GLN A 6 14.30 11.30 -1.75
N TYR A 7 14.97 10.71 -0.76
CA TYR A 7 14.70 10.87 0.66
C TYR A 7 15.98 10.80 1.48
N ASP A 8 16.00 11.43 2.66
CA ASP A 8 17.22 11.54 3.49
C ASP A 8 17.01 11.10 4.96
N ASN A 9 15.77 10.79 5.36
CA ASN A 9 15.50 10.32 6.72
C ASN A 9 15.73 8.80 6.87
N ASP A 10 16.11 8.38 8.08
CA ASP A 10 16.10 6.97 8.47
C ASP A 10 14.66 6.49 8.69
N ILE A 11 14.03 6.01 7.62
CA ILE A 11 12.63 5.58 7.62
C ILE A 11 12.35 4.48 8.66
N PHE A 12 13.34 3.63 9.01
CA PHE A 12 13.14 2.55 9.96
C PHE A 12 13.01 3.06 11.40
N ARG A 13 13.56 4.25 11.68
CA ARG A 13 13.34 4.98 12.93
C ARG A 13 12.12 5.90 12.86
N ASP A 14 11.81 6.44 11.68
CA ASP A 14 10.66 7.31 11.47
C ASP A 14 9.39 6.55 11.07
N ARG A 15 8.80 5.83 12.03
CA ARG A 15 7.62 4.98 11.80
C ARG A 15 6.57 5.10 12.90
N ILE A 16 5.33 4.77 12.54
CA ILE A 16 4.19 4.68 13.45
C ILE A 16 3.49 3.33 13.28
N TYR A 17 2.75 2.94 14.30
CA TYR A 17 1.95 1.73 14.32
C TYR A 17 0.46 2.09 14.33
N ARG A 18 -0.35 1.36 13.56
CA ARG A 18 -1.79 1.57 13.44
C ARG A 18 -2.52 0.23 13.39
N SER A 19 -3.50 0.06 14.26
CA SER A 19 -4.47 -1.04 14.21
C SER A 19 -5.74 -0.50 13.57
N HIS A 20 -6.01 -0.88 12.32
CA HIS A 20 -7.18 -0.39 11.60
C HIS A 20 -7.63 -1.38 10.51
N PRO A 21 -8.94 -1.69 10.38
CA PRO A 21 -9.46 -2.69 9.42
C PRO A 21 -9.19 -2.40 7.93
N LEU A 22 -8.89 -1.13 7.59
CA LEU A 22 -8.49 -0.76 6.22
C LEU A 22 -7.03 -1.14 5.90
N LEU A 23 -6.20 -1.39 6.91
CA LEU A 23 -4.82 -1.82 6.73
C LEU A 23 -4.68 -3.32 6.95
N ASP A 24 -5.19 -3.81 8.07
CA ASP A 24 -5.22 -5.22 8.46
C ASP A 24 -6.33 -5.40 9.51
N GLU A 25 -7.20 -6.38 9.30
CA GLU A 25 -8.37 -6.60 10.17
C GLU A 25 -7.99 -7.20 11.53
N ASN A 26 -6.85 -7.88 11.62
CA ASN A 26 -6.47 -8.69 12.78
C ASN A 26 -5.14 -8.27 13.42
N ASN A 27 -4.38 -7.37 12.79
CA ASN A 27 -3.03 -7.04 13.22
C ASN A 27 -2.74 -5.55 13.18
N THR A 28 -1.67 -5.17 13.90
CA THR A 28 -1.12 -3.83 13.80
C THR A 28 -0.25 -3.70 12.55
N SER A 29 -0.52 -2.68 11.75
CA SER A 29 0.25 -2.31 10.58
C SER A 29 1.32 -1.28 10.93
N THR A 30 2.49 -1.40 10.28
CA THR A 30 3.56 -0.40 10.37
C THR A 30 3.43 0.57 9.21
N ILE A 31 3.60 1.86 9.50
CA ILE A 31 3.67 2.93 8.50
C ILE A 31 5.00 3.63 8.67
N TYR A 32 5.83 3.59 7.64
CA TYR A 32 7.10 4.30 7.56
C TYR A 32 6.87 5.65 6.91
N ARG A 33 7.39 6.72 7.53
CA ARG A 33 7.30 8.08 7.03
C ARG A 33 8.57 8.36 6.23
N VAL A 34 8.40 8.79 4.98
CA VAL A 34 9.49 9.10 4.07
C VAL A 34 9.57 10.61 3.94
N ARG A 35 10.77 11.17 4.15
CA ARG A 35 11.01 12.61 4.17
C ARG A 35 12.23 13.00 3.36
N PHE A 36 12.22 14.23 2.87
CA PHE A 36 13.37 14.87 2.28
C PHE A 36 13.53 16.26 2.91
N GLN A 37 14.69 16.55 3.49
CA GLN A 37 14.96 17.80 4.18
C GLN A 37 13.93 18.12 5.28
N GLY A 38 13.44 17.10 5.97
CA GLY A 38 12.41 17.21 7.03
C GLY A 38 10.97 17.21 6.53
N GLU A 39 10.74 17.51 5.24
CA GLU A 39 9.41 17.57 4.65
C GLU A 39 8.88 16.17 4.30
N PRO A 40 7.60 15.85 4.60
CA PRO A 40 7.01 14.59 4.19
C PRO A 40 6.88 14.51 2.66
N ILE A 41 7.31 13.40 2.08
CA ILE A 41 7.15 13.15 0.63
C ILE A 41 6.30 11.92 0.33
N ALA A 42 6.30 10.92 1.23
CA ALA A 42 5.54 9.70 1.07
C ALA A 42 5.35 8.93 2.38
N LEU A 43 4.47 7.95 2.32
CA LEU A 43 4.29 6.89 3.30
C LEU A 43 4.57 5.53 2.65
N VAL A 44 5.14 4.61 3.43
CA VAL A 44 5.15 3.18 3.09
C VAL A 44 4.35 2.44 4.16
N LEU A 45 3.20 1.92 3.79
CA LEU A 45 2.28 1.22 4.67
C LEU A 45 2.38 -0.29 4.46
N SER A 46 2.44 -1.05 5.54
CA SER A 46 2.10 -2.47 5.50
C SER A 46 0.58 -2.59 5.37
N VAL A 47 0.09 -3.29 4.34
CA VAL A 47 -1.33 -3.58 4.14
C VAL A 47 -1.53 -5.06 3.83
N THR A 48 -2.69 -5.59 4.21
CA THR A 48 -3.01 -7.02 4.08
C THR A 48 -4.19 -7.23 3.14
N ALA A 49 -3.99 -8.06 2.13
CA ALA A 49 -5.10 -8.67 1.41
C ALA A 49 -5.46 -9.99 2.12
N ALA A 50 -6.52 -9.97 2.94
CA ALA A 50 -6.90 -11.11 3.79
C ALA A 50 -7.43 -12.32 2.99
N ASP A 51 -7.93 -12.09 1.78
CA ASP A 51 -8.62 -13.06 0.94
C ASP A 51 -7.85 -13.41 -0.34
N GLY A 52 -6.51 -13.51 -0.22
CA GLY A 52 -5.70 -14.18 -1.25
C GLY A 52 -6.11 -15.66 -1.39
N TYR A 53 -5.80 -16.27 -2.54
CA TYR A 53 -6.31 -17.60 -2.87
C TYR A 53 -5.87 -18.68 -1.87
N ASN A 54 -4.60 -18.64 -1.46
CA ASN A 54 -4.02 -19.57 -0.48
C ASN A 54 -3.76 -18.89 0.88
N GLY A 55 -4.56 -17.86 1.21
CA GLY A 55 -4.48 -17.10 2.46
C GLY A 55 -3.99 -15.68 2.27
N GLU A 56 -3.63 -15.02 3.38
CA GLU A 56 -3.30 -13.60 3.35
C GLU A 56 -2.05 -13.27 2.52
N ILE A 57 -2.11 -12.13 1.84
CA ILE A 57 -0.99 -11.51 1.12
C ILE A 57 -0.60 -10.25 1.88
N LYS A 58 0.64 -10.18 2.38
CA LYS A 58 1.20 -8.97 2.95
C LYS A 58 1.86 -8.14 1.85
N LEU A 59 1.49 -6.88 1.79
CA LEU A 59 1.94 -5.91 0.81
C LEU A 59 2.59 -4.71 1.50
N LEU A 60 3.60 -4.13 0.86
CA LEU A 60 4.01 -2.75 1.10
C LEU A 60 3.35 -1.87 0.04
N LEU A 61 2.62 -0.86 0.49
CA LEU A 61 2.00 0.15 -0.34
C LEU A 61 2.72 1.49 -0.13
N CYS A 62 3.29 2.04 -1.20
CA CYS A 62 3.93 3.35 -1.16
C CYS A 62 3.02 4.40 -1.78
N VAL A 63 2.70 5.44 -1.02
CA VAL A 63 1.78 6.53 -1.41
C VAL A 63 2.47 7.85 -1.15
N ASP A 64 2.48 8.76 -2.13
CA ASP A 64 3.00 10.12 -1.92
C ASP A 64 2.02 11.00 -1.14
N VAL A 65 2.46 12.21 -0.77
CA VAL A 65 1.62 13.19 -0.05
C VAL A 65 0.36 13.63 -0.80
N ASN A 66 0.30 13.43 -2.12
CA ASN A 66 -0.89 13.72 -2.93
C ASN A 66 -1.86 12.53 -3.02
N GLY A 67 -1.58 11.43 -2.31
CA GLY A 67 -2.38 10.22 -2.34
C GLY A 67 -2.15 9.37 -3.59
N VAL A 68 -1.08 9.60 -4.35
CA VAL A 68 -0.75 8.84 -5.56
C VAL A 68 0.12 7.64 -5.19
N VAL A 69 -0.27 6.47 -5.67
CA VAL A 69 0.51 5.24 -5.50
C VAL A 69 1.81 5.35 -6.28
N LYS A 70 2.94 5.27 -5.56
CA LYS A 70 4.27 5.18 -6.15
C LYS A 70 4.70 3.75 -6.42
N GLY A 71 4.09 2.78 -5.76
CA GLY A 71 4.30 1.37 -6.03
C GLY A 71 3.71 0.45 -4.96
N VAL A 72 3.59 -0.83 -5.33
CA VAL A 72 3.13 -1.91 -4.47
C VAL A 72 4.14 -3.04 -4.55
N ARG A 73 4.46 -3.66 -3.41
CA ARG A 73 5.37 -4.81 -3.34
C ARG A 73 4.78 -5.92 -2.46
N PRO A 74 4.60 -7.15 -2.97
CA PRO A 74 4.35 -8.28 -2.08
C PRO A 74 5.59 -8.56 -1.24
N VAL A 75 5.39 -8.82 0.05
CA VAL A 75 6.44 -9.20 0.99
C VAL A 75 6.24 -10.59 1.58
N ARG A 76 5.00 -11.09 1.59
CA ARG A 76 4.67 -12.46 1.97
C ARG A 76 3.36 -12.91 1.32
N HIS A 77 3.34 -14.12 0.76
CA HIS A 77 2.13 -14.79 0.30
C HIS A 77 2.37 -16.30 0.17
N LYS A 78 1.29 -17.05 -0.09
CA LYS A 78 1.32 -18.49 -0.40
C LYS A 78 0.64 -18.82 -1.74
N GLU A 79 0.47 -17.82 -2.59
CA GLU A 79 -0.21 -17.98 -3.88
C GLU A 79 0.48 -19.02 -4.77
N THR A 80 -0.31 -19.68 -5.61
CA THR A 80 0.13 -20.80 -6.44
C THR A 80 1.21 -20.38 -7.43
N PRO A 81 2.38 -21.05 -7.47
CA PRO A 81 3.43 -20.80 -8.45
C PRO A 81 2.94 -20.93 -9.89
N GLY A 82 3.32 -19.99 -10.75
CA GLY A 82 2.91 -19.94 -12.15
C GLY A 82 1.50 -19.38 -12.38
N LEU A 83 0.79 -18.99 -11.32
CA LEU A 83 -0.55 -18.39 -11.40
C LEU A 83 -0.60 -17.10 -10.57
N GLY A 84 -0.81 -17.22 -9.26
CA GLY A 84 -1.00 -16.09 -8.37
C GLY A 84 0.30 -15.46 -7.89
N ASP A 85 1.44 -16.17 -7.97
CA ASP A 85 2.77 -15.59 -7.72
C ASP A 85 3.19 -14.55 -8.78
N GLY A 86 2.40 -14.39 -9.86
CA GLY A 86 2.54 -13.28 -10.80
C GLY A 86 2.37 -11.89 -10.17
N ILE A 87 1.93 -11.79 -8.91
CA ILE A 87 2.01 -10.54 -8.14
C ILE A 87 3.47 -10.15 -7.82
N GLU A 88 4.40 -11.11 -7.86
CA GLU A 88 5.81 -10.85 -7.64
C GLU A 88 6.42 -10.12 -8.85
N PRO A 89 7.09 -8.99 -8.63
CA PRO A 89 7.69 -8.22 -9.72
C PRO A 89 8.82 -8.94 -10.47
N LYS A 90 9.34 -10.05 -9.93
CA LYS A 90 10.32 -10.92 -10.61
C LYS A 90 9.69 -11.89 -11.59
N LYS A 91 8.36 -12.07 -11.53
CA LYS A 91 7.58 -13.05 -12.31
C LYS A 91 6.75 -12.37 -13.40
N SER A 92 6.24 -11.17 -13.13
CA SER A 92 5.41 -10.41 -14.04
C SER A 92 5.43 -8.92 -13.71
N ASP A 93 5.06 -8.10 -14.69
CA ASP A 93 4.85 -6.67 -14.53
C ASP A 93 3.46 -6.31 -13.97
N TRP A 94 2.60 -7.30 -13.71
CA TRP A 94 1.22 -7.11 -13.28
C TRP A 94 1.07 -6.14 -12.10
N ILE A 95 1.97 -6.20 -11.12
CA ILE A 95 1.90 -5.35 -9.92
C ILE A 95 2.22 -3.86 -10.21
N TYR A 96 2.81 -3.54 -11.36
CA TYR A 96 3.19 -2.16 -11.70
C TYR A 96 2.00 -1.30 -12.15
N GLN A 97 0.87 -1.92 -12.51
CA GLN A 97 -0.34 -1.20 -12.93
C GLN A 97 -0.93 -0.27 -11.85
N PHE A 98 -0.56 -0.46 -10.59
CA PHE A 98 -0.99 0.44 -9.50
C PHE A 98 -0.22 1.76 -9.51
N ALA A 99 0.95 1.85 -10.14
CA ALA A 99 1.72 3.09 -10.16
C ALA A 99 0.93 4.23 -10.83
N ASN A 100 1.02 5.43 -10.25
CA ASN A 100 0.33 6.65 -10.70
C ASN A 100 -1.21 6.61 -10.59
N THR A 101 -1.77 5.66 -9.83
CA THR A 101 -3.20 5.63 -9.47
C THR A 101 -3.46 6.34 -8.14
N SER A 102 -4.66 6.90 -7.96
CA SER A 102 -5.11 7.55 -6.71
C SER A 102 -6.64 7.52 -6.61
N LEU A 103 -7.19 7.81 -5.41
CA LEU A 103 -8.63 8.00 -5.26
C LEU A 103 -9.17 9.23 -5.99
N SER A 104 -8.31 10.23 -6.24
CA SER A 104 -8.68 11.47 -6.91
C SER A 104 -8.69 11.36 -8.43
N ASN A 105 -7.86 10.49 -9.00
CA ASN A 105 -7.79 10.29 -10.46
C ASN A 105 -8.54 9.04 -10.95
N MET A 106 -9.07 8.22 -10.03
CA MET A 106 -9.88 7.05 -10.33
C MET A 106 -11.22 7.07 -9.59
N GLY A 107 -12.30 6.79 -10.31
CA GLY A 107 -13.61 6.57 -9.71
C GLY A 107 -13.65 5.29 -8.85
N LYS A 108 -14.56 5.23 -7.87
CA LYS A 108 -14.68 4.08 -6.95
C LYS A 108 -14.82 2.73 -7.66
N SER A 109 -15.58 2.67 -8.76
CA SER A 109 -15.78 1.44 -9.56
C SER A 109 -14.51 0.98 -10.28
N ALA A 110 -13.54 1.87 -10.49
CA ALA A 110 -12.30 1.57 -11.19
C ALA A 110 -11.39 0.64 -10.37
N TRP A 111 -11.58 0.56 -9.05
CA TRP A 111 -10.86 -0.35 -8.14
C TRP A 111 -11.36 -1.80 -8.20
N ALA A 112 -11.41 -2.32 -9.42
CA ALA A 112 -11.80 -3.70 -9.72
C ALA A 112 -11.04 -4.18 -10.96
N VAL A 113 -11.14 -5.48 -11.24
CA VAL A 113 -10.63 -6.06 -12.49
C VAL A 113 -11.47 -5.57 -13.68
N LYS A 114 -10.87 -5.42 -14.87
CA LYS A 114 -11.55 -4.98 -16.10
C LYS A 114 -12.79 -5.82 -16.44
N LYS A 115 -12.73 -7.13 -16.21
CA LYS A 115 -13.89 -8.04 -16.38
C LYS A 115 -15.11 -7.67 -15.50
N ASN A 116 -14.87 -6.94 -14.41
CA ASN A 116 -15.89 -6.42 -13.51
C ASN A 116 -16.14 -4.92 -13.73
N GLY A 117 -15.73 -4.35 -14.87
CA GLY A 117 -15.89 -2.93 -15.20
C GLY A 117 -14.88 -1.99 -14.53
N GLY A 118 -13.82 -2.53 -13.92
CA GLY A 118 -12.75 -1.75 -13.30
C GLY A 118 -11.59 -1.42 -14.25
N HIS A 119 -10.51 -0.89 -13.68
CA HIS A 119 -9.33 -0.43 -14.43
C HIS A 119 -8.25 -1.50 -14.59
N PHE A 120 -8.16 -2.44 -13.64
CA PHE A 120 -6.99 -3.30 -13.49
C PHE A 120 -7.11 -4.61 -14.28
N ASP A 121 -6.02 -5.05 -14.88
CA ASP A 121 -5.95 -6.39 -15.46
C ASP A 121 -5.96 -7.46 -14.36
N ALA A 122 -6.46 -8.65 -14.67
CA ALA A 122 -6.34 -9.81 -13.78
C ALA A 122 -5.17 -10.69 -14.25
N LEU A 123 -4.47 -11.32 -13.31
CA LEU A 123 -3.59 -12.44 -13.62
C LEU A 123 -4.40 -13.58 -14.23
N THR A 124 -3.94 -14.12 -15.35
CA THR A 124 -4.56 -15.28 -16.00
C THR A 124 -4.65 -16.45 -15.02
N GLY A 125 -5.85 -17.00 -14.84
CA GLY A 125 -6.07 -18.10 -13.91
C GLY A 125 -6.02 -17.74 -12.41
N ALA A 126 -5.69 -16.50 -12.04
CA ALA A 126 -5.55 -16.05 -10.65
C ALA A 126 -6.39 -14.78 -10.36
N THR A 127 -7.69 -14.85 -10.69
CA THR A 127 -8.61 -13.70 -10.50
C THR A 127 -8.87 -13.41 -9.02
N ILE A 128 -8.89 -14.44 -8.16
CA ILE A 128 -9.09 -14.27 -6.70
C ILE A 128 -7.92 -13.46 -6.12
N THR A 129 -6.68 -13.88 -6.37
CA THR A 129 -5.46 -13.14 -6.03
C THR A 129 -5.50 -11.69 -6.51
N SER A 130 -5.85 -11.49 -7.79
CA SER A 130 -5.90 -10.17 -8.40
C SER A 130 -6.86 -9.24 -7.67
N ARG A 131 -8.09 -9.73 -7.39
CA ARG A 131 -9.11 -8.97 -6.65
C ARG A 131 -8.68 -8.68 -5.22
N ALA A 132 -8.01 -9.64 -4.56
CA ALA A 132 -7.48 -9.50 -3.22
C ALA A 132 -6.52 -8.30 -3.13
N VAL A 133 -5.52 -8.27 -4.00
CA VAL A 133 -4.52 -7.19 -4.05
C VAL A 133 -5.16 -5.85 -4.40
N ILE A 134 -6.02 -5.79 -5.43
CA ILE A 134 -6.70 -4.54 -5.83
C ILE A 134 -7.48 -3.94 -4.66
N ARG A 135 -8.25 -4.76 -3.94
CA ARG A 135 -9.05 -4.28 -2.81
C ARG A 135 -8.17 -3.84 -1.64
N ALA A 136 -7.07 -4.53 -1.35
CA ALA A 136 -6.16 -4.13 -0.29
C ALA A 136 -5.47 -2.78 -0.59
N VAL A 137 -5.04 -2.57 -1.83
CA VAL A 137 -4.49 -1.27 -2.26
C VAL A 137 -5.54 -0.17 -2.12
N HIS A 138 -6.77 -0.41 -2.59
CA HIS A 138 -7.87 0.55 -2.47
C HIS A 138 -8.17 0.90 -1.01
N LYS A 139 -8.29 -0.10 -0.12
CA LYS A 139 -8.51 0.12 1.32
C LYS A 139 -7.35 0.91 1.95
N GLY A 140 -6.11 0.60 1.59
CA GLY A 140 -4.93 1.34 2.06
C GLY A 140 -4.96 2.81 1.68
N LEU A 141 -5.37 3.14 0.45
CA LEU A 141 -5.56 4.52 0.03
C LEU A 141 -6.70 5.23 0.76
N GLN A 142 -7.81 4.53 1.02
CA GLN A 142 -8.91 5.08 1.82
C GLN A 142 -8.44 5.41 3.23
N TYR A 143 -7.59 4.58 3.82
CA TYR A 143 -6.99 4.87 5.12
C TYR A 143 -6.12 6.13 5.10
N VAL A 144 -5.23 6.26 4.10
CA VAL A 144 -4.38 7.45 3.94
C VAL A 144 -5.22 8.71 3.77
N GLN A 145 -6.29 8.65 2.96
CA GLN A 145 -7.18 9.80 2.78
C GLN A 145 -7.95 10.15 4.05
N MET A 146 -8.42 9.15 4.81
CA MET A 146 -9.19 9.34 6.03
C MET A 146 -8.36 10.01 7.14
N GLU A 147 -7.11 9.58 7.32
CA GLU A 147 -6.22 10.10 8.36
C GLU A 147 -5.51 11.40 7.94
N GLY A 148 -5.24 11.54 6.65
CA GLY A 148 -4.63 12.73 6.06
C GLY A 148 -3.31 13.12 6.75
N SER A 149 -3.23 14.38 7.16
CA SER A 149 -2.02 14.97 7.74
C SER A 149 -1.56 14.30 9.05
N SER A 150 -2.45 13.59 9.77
CA SER A 150 -2.12 12.93 11.05
C SER A 150 -1.03 11.86 10.90
N LEU A 151 -0.88 11.29 9.70
CA LEU A 151 0.12 10.27 9.39
C LEU A 151 1.53 10.83 9.27
N TYR A 152 1.67 12.14 9.11
CA TYR A 152 2.96 12.80 8.85
C TYR A 152 3.49 13.59 10.04
N THR A 153 2.69 13.83 11.07
CA THR A 153 3.15 14.57 12.25
C THR A 153 3.99 13.67 13.15
N VAL A 154 5.10 14.19 13.65
CA VAL A 154 5.77 13.61 14.81
C VAL A 154 4.91 14.01 16.00
N ALA A 155 4.50 13.07 16.86
CA ALA A 155 3.86 13.45 18.10
C ALA A 155 4.84 14.39 18.82
N SER A 156 4.45 15.65 19.03
CA SER A 156 5.22 16.55 19.87
C SER A 156 5.34 15.87 21.22
N MET A 157 6.54 15.44 21.59
CA MET A 157 6.85 15.05 22.96
C MET A 157 6.43 16.24 23.82
N GLY A 158 5.41 16.04 24.66
CA GLY A 158 4.99 17.02 25.63
C GLY A 158 6.19 17.43 26.45
N GLU A 159 6.29 18.73 26.71
CA GLU A 159 7.29 19.34 27.57
C GLU A 159 7.44 18.52 28.86
N GLU A 160 8.68 18.14 29.20
CA GLU A 160 9.02 17.71 30.55
C GLU A 160 8.66 18.85 31.50
N ILE A 161 7.61 18.64 32.29
CA ILE A 161 7.30 19.49 33.42
C ILE A 161 8.44 19.28 34.43
N LYS A 162 9.27 20.32 34.58
CA LYS A 162 10.24 20.47 35.67
C LYS A 162 9.55 20.47 37.04
#